data_AF-A0A939LH94-F1
#
_entry.id   AF-A0A939LH94-F1
#
_cell.length_a   1.000
_cell.length_b   1.000
_cell.length_c   1.000
_cell.angle_alpha   90.00
_cell.angle_beta   90.00
_cell.angle_gamma   90.00
#
_symmetry.space_group_name_H-M   'P 1'
#
loop_
_entity.id
_entity.type
_entity.pdbx_description
1 polymer ?
#
loop_
_entity_poly.entity_id
_entity_poly.type
_entity_poly.pdbx_seq_one_letter_code
_entity_poly.pdbx_strand_id
1 'polypeptide(L)'
;MLANFMSSASLVSRLNPPKQAAPRKAYLVGTGIAALAAAAYLVKEGGLSGPNVVLFEQMEQFGGSLDAHGDPKDGYVMRGGRMFEEKFNCTYDLLSFIPSIADETKSAKDELRKIGST
;
A
#
# COMPACT_ATOMS: atom_id res chain seq x y z
N MET A 1 -4.59 -3.53 11.13
CA MET A 1 -4.62 -2.81 9.83
C MET A 1 -4.38 -3.74 8.61
N LEU A 2 -3.58 -4.82 8.72
CA LEU A 2 -3.42 -5.81 7.63
C LEU A 2 -4.56 -6.83 7.50
N ALA A 3 -5.31 -7.11 8.58
CA ALA A 3 -6.41 -8.08 8.56
C ALA A 3 -7.58 -7.66 7.64
N ASN A 4 -7.79 -6.37 7.43
CA ASN A 4 -8.88 -5.86 6.59
C ASN A 4 -8.59 -5.95 5.09
N PHE A 5 -7.36 -6.28 4.69
CA PHE A 5 -7.01 -6.48 3.28
C PHE A 5 -7.66 -7.74 2.69
N MET A 6 -8.18 -8.65 3.53
CA MET A 6 -8.76 -9.92 3.11
C MET A 6 -10.28 -9.87 2.86
N SER A 7 -10.98 -8.78 3.19
CA SER A 7 -12.46 -8.73 3.13
C SER A 7 -13.04 -8.18 1.83
N SER A 8 -12.26 -7.50 0.98
CA SER A 8 -12.76 -6.98 -0.31
C SER A 8 -12.52 -7.97 -1.45
N ALA A 9 -13.32 -9.04 -1.45
CA ALA A 9 -13.29 -10.09 -2.48
C ALA A 9 -13.82 -9.62 -3.86
N SER A 10 -14.25 -8.36 -4.01
CA SER A 10 -14.89 -7.87 -5.24
C SER A 10 -13.94 -7.24 -6.26
N LEU A 11 -12.71 -6.86 -5.88
CA LEU A 11 -11.74 -6.21 -6.77
C LEU A 11 -10.79 -7.18 -7.50
N VAL A 12 -10.90 -8.48 -7.24
CA VAL A 12 -10.02 -9.55 -7.80
C VAL A 12 -10.39 -9.93 -9.25
N SER A 13 -11.44 -9.35 -9.84
CA SER A 13 -12.08 -9.88 -11.06
C SER A 13 -11.40 -9.55 -12.41
N ARG A 14 -10.25 -8.85 -12.44
CA ARG A 14 -9.62 -8.42 -13.70
C ARG A 14 -8.33 -9.14 -14.11
N LEU A 15 -7.83 -10.08 -13.31
CA LEU A 15 -6.65 -10.89 -13.64
C LEU A 15 -6.95 -12.35 -13.37
N ASN A 16 -6.33 -13.26 -14.15
CA ASN A 16 -6.31 -14.69 -13.79
C ASN A 16 -5.91 -14.79 -12.31
N PRO A 17 -6.63 -15.55 -11.47
CA PRO A 17 -6.28 -15.67 -10.07
C PRO A 17 -4.81 -16.11 -9.98
N PRO A 18 -3.97 -15.43 -9.18
CA PRO A 18 -2.56 -15.74 -9.10
C PRO A 18 -2.43 -17.23 -8.74
N LYS A 19 -1.66 -17.97 -9.55
CA LYS A 19 -1.40 -19.38 -9.29
C LYS A 19 -0.71 -19.43 -7.93
N GLN A 20 -1.32 -20.12 -6.97
CA GLN A 20 -0.84 -20.10 -5.59
C GLN A 20 0.64 -20.51 -5.57
N ALA A 21 1.49 -19.64 -5.02
CA ALA A 21 2.90 -19.90 -4.97
C ALA A 21 3.15 -21.15 -4.11
N ALA A 22 4.17 -21.93 -4.49
CA ALA A 22 4.68 -22.97 -3.61
C ALA A 22 5.06 -22.35 -2.25
N PRO A 23 4.93 -23.09 -1.14
CA PRO A 23 5.11 -22.55 0.21
C PRO A 23 6.50 -21.91 0.36
N ARG A 24 6.50 -20.57 0.46
CA ARG A 24 7.69 -19.72 0.58
C ARG A 24 7.38 -18.57 1.51
N LYS A 25 8.41 -18.08 2.20
CA LYS A 25 8.34 -16.85 3.02
C LYS A 25 9.17 -15.75 2.38
N ALA A 26 8.68 -14.52 2.48
CA ALA A 26 9.39 -13.32 2.08
C ALA A 26 9.67 -12.46 3.32
N TYR A 27 10.91 -11.97 3.42
CA TYR A 27 11.37 -11.11 4.51
C TYR A 27 11.80 -9.77 3.93
N LEU A 28 11.20 -8.69 4.40
CA LEU A 28 11.44 -7.34 3.92
C LEU A 28 11.97 -6.49 5.09
N VAL A 29 13.11 -5.83 4.90
CA VAL A 29 13.68 -4.95 5.91
C VAL A 29 13.24 -3.51 5.64
N GLY A 30 12.59 -2.91 6.62
CA GLY A 30 11.91 -1.62 6.57
C GLY A 30 10.42 -1.72 6.24
N THR A 31 9.66 -0.70 6.65
CA THR A 31 8.24 -0.53 6.32
C THR A 31 7.97 0.77 5.55
N GLY A 32 8.97 1.25 4.82
CA GLY A 32 8.81 2.30 3.83
C GLY A 32 7.97 1.86 2.63
N ILE A 33 7.63 2.81 1.76
CA ILE A 33 6.78 2.56 0.58
C ILE A 33 7.30 1.45 -0.34
N ALA A 34 8.62 1.29 -0.48
CA ALA A 34 9.21 0.23 -1.30
C ALA A 34 8.89 -1.17 -0.75
N ALA A 35 9.06 -1.39 0.56
CA ALA A 35 8.76 -2.67 1.20
C ALA A 35 7.26 -2.95 1.20
N LEU A 36 6.44 -1.93 1.48
CA LEU A 36 4.98 -2.05 1.43
C LEU A 36 4.48 -2.38 0.02
N ALA A 37 5.03 -1.73 -1.02
CA ALA A 37 4.72 -2.05 -2.41
C ALA A 37 5.12 -3.48 -2.77
N ALA A 38 6.32 -3.93 -2.38
CA ALA A 38 6.77 -5.30 -2.61
C ALA A 38 5.84 -6.32 -1.93
N ALA A 39 5.46 -6.07 -0.68
CA ALA A 39 4.50 -6.91 0.03
C ALA A 39 3.14 -6.99 -0.69
N ALA A 40 2.64 -5.85 -1.17
CA ALA A 40 1.37 -5.77 -1.89
C ALA A 40 1.39 -6.62 -3.19
N TYR A 41 2.46 -6.52 -3.98
CA TYR A 41 2.62 -7.33 -5.20
C TYR A 41 2.88 -8.80 -4.91
N LEU A 42 3.64 -9.15 -3.86
CA LEU A 42 3.85 -10.54 -3.45
C LEU A 42 2.53 -11.23 -3.10
N VAL A 43 1.61 -10.52 -2.45
CA VAL A 43 0.29 -11.06 -2.13
C VAL A 43 -0.59 -11.11 -3.38
N LYS A 44 -0.71 -9.98 -4.09
CA LYS A 44 -1.65 -9.85 -5.21
C LYS A 44 -1.26 -10.66 -6.44
N GLU A 45 0.00 -10.57 -6.86
CA GLU A 45 0.49 -11.17 -8.11
C GLU A 45 1.38 -12.38 -7.85
N GLY A 46 2.19 -12.31 -6.79
CA GLY A 46 3.03 -13.42 -6.35
C GLY A 46 2.24 -14.58 -5.74
N GLY A 47 0.97 -14.39 -5.36
CA GLY A 47 0.14 -15.43 -4.77
C GLY A 47 0.65 -15.95 -3.42
N LEU A 48 1.48 -15.17 -2.72
CA LEU A 48 1.89 -15.48 -1.35
C LEU A 48 0.74 -15.14 -0.39
N SER A 49 0.51 -16.00 0.60
CA SER A 49 -0.40 -15.64 1.69
C SER A 49 0.22 -14.52 2.53
N GLY A 50 -0.61 -13.60 3.01
CA GLY A 50 -0.17 -12.49 3.88
C GLY A 50 0.70 -12.92 5.07
N PRO A 51 0.37 -14.00 5.81
CA PRO A 51 1.21 -14.52 6.90
C PRO A 51 2.62 -14.98 6.49
N ASN A 52 2.88 -15.19 5.19
CA ASN A 52 4.19 -15.54 4.67
C ASN A 52 5.03 -14.32 4.24
N VAL A 53 4.50 -13.10 4.36
CA VAL A 53 5.23 -11.86 4.10
C VAL A 53 5.52 -11.18 5.44
N VAL A 54 6.79 -11.11 5.82
CA VAL A 54 7.24 -10.57 7.11
C VAL A 54 8.02 -9.28 6.85
N LEU A 55 7.60 -8.19 7.49
CA LEU A 55 8.28 -6.90 7.43
C LEU A 55 8.95 -6.62 8.78
N PHE A 56 10.22 -6.20 8.74
CA PHE A 56 10.96 -5.78 9.93
C PHE A 56 11.05 -4.26 9.97
N GLU A 57 10.66 -3.64 11.07
CA GLU A 57 10.76 -2.19 11.27
C GLU A 57 11.52 -1.88 12.56
N GLN A 58 12.38 -0.87 12.49
CA GLN A 58 13.12 -0.38 13.65
C GLN A 58 12.35 0.73 14.38
N MET A 59 11.57 1.53 13.64
CA MET A 59 10.75 2.61 14.18
C MET A 59 9.45 2.07 14.82
N GLU A 60 8.84 2.85 15.71
CA GLU A 60 7.51 2.52 16.25
C GLU A 60 6.39 2.73 15.22
N GLN A 61 6.62 3.61 14.24
CA GLN A 61 5.66 3.97 13.21
C GLN A 61 6.08 3.41 11.85
N PHE A 62 5.09 2.96 11.08
CA PHE A 62 5.29 2.48 9.71
C PHE A 62 5.29 3.63 8.70
N GLY A 63 5.79 3.37 7.49
CA GLY A 63 5.73 4.28 6.35
C GLY A 63 7.07 4.89 5.96
N GLY A 64 8.09 4.80 6.81
CA GLY A 64 9.40 5.41 6.54
C GLY A 64 9.23 6.89 6.21
N SER A 65 9.85 7.37 5.13
CA SER A 65 9.78 8.78 4.72
C SER A 65 8.38 9.32 4.33
N LEU A 66 7.35 8.46 4.29
CA LEU A 66 5.96 8.87 4.03
C LEU A 66 5.16 9.16 5.32
N ASP A 67 5.82 9.49 6.41
CA ASP A 67 5.18 9.84 7.68
C ASP A 67 4.64 11.27 7.72
N ALA A 68 3.62 11.43 8.55
CA ALA A 68 3.17 12.69 9.10
C ALA A 68 2.60 12.40 10.49
N HIS A 69 3.01 13.16 11.50
CA HIS A 69 2.62 12.92 12.90
C HIS A 69 2.64 14.22 13.69
N GLY A 70 2.21 14.16 14.95
CA GLY A 70 2.13 15.31 15.85
C GLY A 70 0.69 15.63 16.26
N ASP A 71 0.54 16.69 17.04
CA ASP A 71 -0.73 17.07 17.66
C ASP A 71 -0.85 18.60 17.85
N PRO A 72 -2.02 19.13 18.25
CA PRO A 72 -2.22 20.57 18.42
C PRO A 72 -1.37 21.24 19.50
N LYS A 73 -0.82 20.49 20.47
CA LYS A 73 0.00 21.02 21.57
C LYS A 73 1.46 21.12 21.16
N ASP A 74 2.01 20.04 20.62
CA ASP A 74 3.45 19.92 20.30
C ASP A 74 3.78 20.26 18.83
N GLY A 75 2.75 20.45 18.02
CA GLY A 75 2.85 20.79 16.60
C GLY A 75 2.79 19.57 15.68
N TYR A 76 2.60 19.82 14.39
CA TYR A 76 2.56 18.80 13.34
C TYR A 76 3.86 18.79 12.54
N VAL A 77 4.38 17.59 12.26
CA VAL A 77 5.63 17.38 11.52
C VAL A 77 5.39 16.43 10.35
N MET A 78 6.02 16.76 9.22
CA MET A 78 6.03 15.97 8.01
C MET A 78 7.41 16.08 7.35
N ARG A 79 8.10 14.96 7.10
CA ARG A 79 9.51 14.92 6.67
C ARG A 79 9.80 15.39 5.23
N GLY A 80 8.84 16.05 4.57
CA GLY A 80 8.97 16.61 3.22
C GLY A 80 7.64 16.55 2.47
N GLY A 81 7.51 17.21 1.32
CA GLY A 81 6.36 17.10 0.40
C GLY A 81 6.46 15.87 -0.51
N ARG A 82 5.34 15.39 -1.08
CA ARG A 82 5.36 14.30 -2.09
C ARG A 82 4.62 14.82 -3.32
N MET A 83 5.33 14.88 -4.43
CA MET A 83 4.79 15.32 -5.72
C MET A 83 4.44 14.09 -6.54
N PHE A 84 3.28 14.14 -7.19
CA PHE A 84 2.84 13.12 -8.13
C PHE A 84 2.80 13.73 -9.53
N GLU A 85 3.23 12.94 -10.51
CA GLU A 85 3.25 13.27 -11.92
C GLU A 85 2.46 12.22 -12.68
N GLU A 86 1.81 12.61 -13.78
CA GLU A 86 0.94 11.72 -14.57
C GLU A 86 1.64 10.43 -15.04
N LYS A 87 2.96 10.47 -15.23
CA LYS A 87 3.76 9.37 -15.77
C LYS A 87 4.23 8.35 -14.74
N PHE A 88 3.79 8.45 -13.47
CA PHE A 88 4.13 7.49 -12.42
C PHE A 88 3.33 6.18 -12.55
N ASN A 89 3.49 5.52 -13.69
CA ASN A 89 2.71 4.34 -14.08
C ASN A 89 2.74 3.23 -13.03
N CYS A 90 3.93 2.89 -12.49
CA CYS A 90 4.07 1.86 -11.46
C CYS A 90 3.35 2.24 -10.15
N THR A 91 3.43 3.50 -9.75
CA THR A 91 2.75 3.98 -8.54
C THR A 91 1.24 3.96 -8.74
N TYR A 92 0.75 4.40 -9.90
CA TYR A 92 -0.68 4.33 -10.22
C TYR A 92 -1.19 2.92 -10.48
N ASP A 93 -0.32 1.98 -10.83
CA ASP A 93 -0.67 0.57 -10.88
C ASP A 93 -0.85 0.03 -9.46
N LEU A 94 0.14 0.24 -8.58
CA LEU A 94 0.06 -0.10 -7.15
C LEU A 94 -1.22 0.45 -6.51
N LEU A 95 -1.44 1.75 -6.61
CA LEU A 95 -2.58 2.41 -5.97
C LEU A 95 -3.94 2.03 -6.57
N SER A 96 -3.99 1.41 -7.76
CA SER A 96 -5.24 1.01 -8.41
C SER A 96 -5.96 -0.14 -7.69
N PHE A 97 -5.24 -0.89 -6.87
CA PHE A 97 -5.79 -2.03 -6.13
C PHE A 97 -5.67 -1.90 -4.62
N ILE A 98 -5.11 -0.79 -4.14
CA ILE A 98 -5.21 -0.43 -2.72
C ILE A 98 -6.57 0.23 -2.51
N PRO A 99 -7.44 -0.31 -1.63
CA PRO A 99 -8.74 0.29 -1.37
C PRO A 99 -8.57 1.67 -0.73
N SER A 100 -9.48 2.58 -1.06
CA SER A 100 -9.60 3.85 -0.34
C SER A 100 -10.02 3.60 1.11
N ILE A 101 -9.56 4.47 2.00
CA ILE A 101 -9.95 4.48 3.42
C ILE A 101 -11.29 5.22 3.61
N ALA A 102 -11.60 6.20 2.75
CA ALA A 102 -12.81 7.02 2.87
C ALA A 102 -14.02 6.41 2.12
N ASP A 103 -13.78 5.63 1.06
CA ASP A 103 -14.81 5.01 0.23
C ASP A 103 -14.35 3.63 -0.28
N GLU A 104 -14.85 2.56 0.33
CA GLU A 104 -14.46 1.18 0.01
C GLU A 104 -14.78 0.76 -1.44
N THR A 105 -15.63 1.51 -2.15
CA THR A 105 -15.95 1.26 -3.57
C THR A 105 -14.90 1.79 -4.53
N LYS A 106 -13.93 2.58 -4.03
CA LYS A 106 -12.88 3.22 -4.82
C LYS A 106 -11.50 2.73 -4.44
N SER A 107 -10.56 2.88 -5.37
CA SER A 107 -9.14 2.71 -5.08
C SER A 107 -8.50 4.02 -4.63
N ALA A 108 -7.35 3.93 -3.94
CA ALA A 108 -6.54 5.09 -3.60
C ALA A 108 -6.13 5.91 -4.83
N LYS A 109 -5.97 5.25 -6.00
CA LYS A 109 -5.74 5.93 -7.28
C LYS A 109 -6.91 6.81 -7.70
N ASP A 110 -8.15 6.34 -7.55
CA ASP A 110 -9.35 7.08 -7.96
C ASP A 110 -9.49 8.37 -7.15
N GLU A 111 -9.16 8.33 -5.86
CA GLU A 111 -9.12 9.51 -5.00
C GLU A 111 -8.03 10.48 -5.40
N LEU A 112 -6.82 9.97 -5.62
CA LEU A 112 -5.67 10.81 -5.97
C LEU A 112 -5.89 11.57 -7.29
N ARG A 113 -6.54 10.93 -8.26
CA ARG A 113 -6.89 11.57 -9.55
C ARG A 113 -7.91 12.68 -9.39
N LYS A 114 -8.86 12.55 -8.46
CA LYS A 114 -9.87 13.59 -8.19
C LYS A 114 -9.23 14.89 -7.69
N ILE A 115 -8.19 14.78 -6.85
CA ILE A 115 -7.48 15.93 -6.27
C ILE A 115 -6.67 16.69 -7.34
N GLY A 116 -6.05 15.98 -8.29
CA GLY A 116 -5.24 16.60 -9.35
C GLY A 116 -6.05 17.26 -10.48
N SER A 117 -7.37 17.06 -10.52
CA SER A 117 -8.29 17.59 -11.54
C SER A 117 -9.05 18.87 -11.14
N THR A 118 -8.77 19.40 -9.95
CA THR A 118 -9.27 20.70 -9.44
C THR A 118 -8.17 21.74 -9.45
#